data_AF-A0A443K4G2-F1
#
_entry.id   AF-A0A443K4G2-F1
#
_cell.length_a   1.000
_cell.length_b   1.000
_cell.length_c   1.000
_cell.angle_alpha   90.00
_cell.angle_beta   90.00
_cell.angle_gamma   90.00
#
_symmetry.space_group_name_H-M   'P 1'
#
loop_
_entity.id
_entity.type
_entity.pdbx_description
1 polymer ?
#
loop_
_entity_poly.entity_id
_entity_poly.type
_entity_poly.pdbx_seq_one_letter_code
_entity_poly.pdbx_strand_id
1 'polypeptide(L)'
;MTRTRLSLLALLSCQTALSGIAMAQDTTELGTIVVEGAGSATGPVDNADPLTLTGAKSATPVTEVPQSVSVISAAALKAGNVSKLDGALDYTAGVVGQPYGYDSDTNWIMIRGFAATATGSF
;
A
#
# COMPACT_ATOMS: atom_id res chain seq x y z
N MET A 1 73.25 -53.70 5.20
CA MET A 1 72.31 -53.75 4.06
C MET A 1 70.99 -53.12 4.49
N THR A 2 70.76 -51.91 4.00
CA THR A 2 69.72 -50.92 4.33
C THR A 2 68.56 -51.03 3.35
N ARG A 3 67.45 -51.70 3.68
CA ARG A 3 66.27 -51.78 2.78
C ARG A 3 64.95 -51.99 3.55
N THR A 4 64.43 -50.97 4.25
CA THR A 4 63.09 -51.08 4.87
C THR A 4 62.34 -49.75 5.07
N ARG A 5 62.80 -48.63 4.50
CA ARG A 5 62.19 -47.30 4.73
C ARG A 5 61.41 -46.72 3.54
N LEU A 6 61.37 -47.41 2.40
CA LEU A 6 60.78 -46.85 1.18
C LEU A 6 59.28 -47.17 0.99
N SER A 7 58.73 -48.16 1.69
CA SER A 7 57.35 -48.61 1.49
C SER A 7 56.29 -47.78 2.21
N LEU A 8 56.67 -46.95 3.19
CA LEU A 8 55.72 -46.16 3.97
C LEU A 8 55.36 -44.81 3.32
N LEU A 9 56.20 -44.30 2.41
CA LEU A 9 55.94 -43.06 1.66
C LEU A 9 54.94 -43.23 0.52
N ALA A 10 54.74 -44.46 0.01
CA ALA A 10 53.85 -44.74 -1.12
C ALA A 10 52.36 -44.89 -0.72
N LEU A 11 52.06 -45.06 0.57
CA LEU A 11 50.68 -45.16 1.09
C LEU A 11 50.12 -43.80 1.54
N LEU A 12 50.99 -42.79 1.73
CA LEU A 12 50.57 -41.44 2.13
C LEU A 12 50.17 -40.57 0.93
N SER A 13 50.53 -40.96 -0.30
CA SER A 13 50.16 -40.27 -1.54
C SER A 13 48.77 -40.64 -2.08
N CYS A 14 48.12 -41.68 -1.53
CA CYS A 14 46.79 -42.13 -1.98
C CYS A 14 45.63 -41.46 -1.22
N GLN A 15 45.89 -40.87 -0.05
CA GLN A 15 44.85 -40.24 0.78
C GLN A 15 44.42 -38.84 0.31
N THR A 16 45.21 -38.18 -0.53
CA THR A 16 44.87 -36.85 -1.08
C THR A 16 43.95 -36.93 -2.30
N ALA A 17 43.69 -38.13 -2.84
CA ALA A 17 42.86 -38.34 -4.03
C ALA A 17 41.34 -38.38 -3.74
N LEU A 18 40.93 -38.30 -2.46
CA LEU A 18 39.52 -38.29 -2.05
C LEU A 18 38.99 -36.90 -1.69
N SER A 19 39.58 -35.84 -2.27
CA SER A 19 38.94 -34.52 -2.26
C SER A 19 37.76 -34.55 -3.22
N GLY A 20 36.57 -34.84 -2.68
CA GLY A 20 35.33 -34.77 -3.43
C GLY A 20 35.20 -33.40 -4.11
N ILE A 21 34.92 -33.42 -5.40
CA ILE A 21 34.65 -32.21 -6.18
C ILE A 21 33.37 -31.60 -5.60
N ALA A 22 33.49 -30.46 -4.91
CA ALA A 22 32.34 -29.68 -4.50
C ALA A 22 31.70 -29.12 -5.78
N MET A 23 30.61 -29.72 -6.23
CA MET A 23 29.78 -29.18 -7.30
C MET A 23 29.16 -27.90 -6.77
N ALA A 24 29.72 -26.74 -7.13
CA ALA A 24 29.06 -25.47 -6.94
C ALA A 24 27.76 -25.49 -7.77
N GLN A 25 26.63 -25.13 -7.16
CA GLN A 25 25.37 -24.98 -7.90
C GLN A 25 25.52 -23.85 -8.93
N ASP A 26 24.95 -24.07 -10.11
CA ASP A 26 24.84 -23.05 -11.15
C ASP A 26 24.05 -21.84 -10.63
N THR A 27 24.56 -20.64 -10.92
CA THR A 27 23.91 -19.39 -10.51
C THR A 27 22.63 -19.19 -11.31
N THR A 28 21.51 -18.95 -10.64
CA THR A 28 20.23 -18.65 -11.29
C THR A 28 20.01 -17.15 -11.25
N GLU A 29 20.14 -16.48 -12.39
CA GLU A 29 19.80 -15.07 -12.52
C GLU A 29 18.27 -14.92 -12.62
N LEU A 30 17.68 -14.21 -11.65
CA LEU A 30 16.26 -13.88 -11.71
C LEU A 30 16.03 -12.72 -12.67
N GLY A 31 15.01 -12.85 -13.51
CA GLY A 31 14.52 -11.75 -14.35
C GLY A 31 13.88 -10.65 -13.51
N THR A 32 13.84 -9.44 -14.06
CA THR A 32 13.18 -8.30 -13.43
C THR A 32 11.67 -8.53 -13.34
N ILE A 33 11.10 -8.34 -12.15
CA ILE A 33 9.64 -8.33 -11.94
C ILE A 33 9.20 -6.87 -11.93
N VAL A 34 8.31 -6.51 -12.86
CA VAL A 34 7.64 -5.21 -12.87
C VAL A 34 6.29 -5.38 -12.17
N VAL A 35 6.08 -4.61 -11.09
CA VAL A 35 4.79 -4.54 -10.40
C VAL A 35 4.16 -3.19 -10.74
N GLU A 36 3.06 -3.23 -11.47
CA GLU A 36 2.25 -2.05 -11.76
C GLU A 36 1.17 -1.88 -10.67
N GLY A 37 0.99 -0.66 -10.19
CA GLY A 37 -0.03 -0.34 -9.20
C GLY A 37 -1.43 -0.30 -9.81
N ALA A 38 -2.45 -0.61 -8.99
CA ALA A 38 -3.85 -0.53 -9.39
C ALA A 38 -4.30 0.93 -9.54
N GLY A 39 -4.23 1.47 -10.77
CA GLY A 39 -4.79 2.77 -11.14
C GLY A 39 -4.40 3.96 -10.25
N SER A 40 -5.07 5.10 -10.42
CA SER A 40 -4.90 6.27 -9.55
C SER A 40 -6.12 6.45 -8.67
N ALA A 41 -5.99 6.14 -7.38
CA ALA A 41 -7.02 6.37 -6.35
C ALA A 41 -7.13 7.84 -5.89
N THR A 42 -6.31 8.73 -6.46
CA THR A 42 -6.36 10.18 -6.24
C THR A 42 -6.70 10.96 -7.51
N GLY A 43 -7.05 10.24 -8.58
CA GLY A 43 -7.48 10.83 -9.84
C GLY A 43 -8.91 11.40 -9.80
N PRO A 44 -9.37 11.98 -10.92
CA PRO A 44 -10.76 12.40 -11.07
C PRO A 44 -11.74 11.24 -10.87
N VAL A 45 -12.90 11.54 -10.28
CA VAL A 45 -14.01 10.59 -10.13
C VAL A 45 -14.93 10.75 -11.33
N ASP A 46 -14.90 9.77 -12.24
CA ASP A 46 -15.61 9.77 -13.52
C ASP A 46 -16.66 8.64 -13.64
N ASN A 47 -16.77 7.79 -12.63
CA ASN A 47 -17.65 6.62 -12.61
C ASN A 47 -18.28 6.39 -11.23
N ALA A 48 -19.18 5.42 -11.14
CA ALA A 48 -19.93 5.11 -9.92
C ALA A 48 -19.16 4.28 -8.89
N ASP A 49 -18.04 3.65 -9.26
CA ASP A 49 -17.21 2.82 -8.39
C ASP A 49 -15.73 3.27 -8.46
N PRO A 50 -15.41 4.47 -7.94
CA PRO A 50 -14.06 5.00 -8.01
C PRO A 50 -13.09 4.22 -7.12
N LEU A 51 -11.81 4.26 -7.47
CA LEU A 51 -10.75 3.77 -6.58
C LEU A 51 -10.53 4.75 -5.43
N THR A 52 -10.33 4.22 -4.21
CA THR A 52 -10.01 5.01 -3.02
C THR A 52 -8.88 4.40 -2.22
N LEU A 53 -8.08 5.25 -1.56
CA LEU A 53 -7.11 4.82 -0.53
C LEU A 53 -7.77 4.76 0.86
N THR A 54 -8.94 5.37 1.03
CA THR A 54 -9.64 5.45 2.31
C THR A 54 -10.21 4.08 2.68
N GLY A 55 -10.04 3.67 3.94
CA GLY A 55 -10.52 2.40 4.47
C GLY A 55 -9.55 1.23 4.30
N ALA A 56 -8.78 1.17 3.20
CA ALA A 56 -7.86 0.07 2.92
C ALA A 56 -6.37 0.45 2.84
N LYS A 57 -6.03 1.74 2.71
CA LYS A 57 -4.66 2.26 2.45
C LYS A 57 -3.97 1.70 1.19
N SER A 58 -4.70 0.95 0.39
CA SER A 58 -4.34 0.49 -0.96
C SER A 58 -5.41 1.01 -1.91
N ALA A 59 -5.09 1.15 -3.19
CA ALA A 59 -6.08 1.54 -4.19
C ALA A 59 -7.11 0.40 -4.33
N THR A 60 -8.32 0.65 -3.85
CA THR A 60 -9.39 -0.34 -3.77
C THR A 60 -10.68 0.28 -4.30
N PRO A 61 -11.46 -0.41 -5.17
CA PRO A 61 -12.80 0.02 -5.56
C PRO A 61 -13.67 0.24 -4.32
N VAL A 62 -14.51 1.26 -4.32
CA VAL A 62 -15.38 1.57 -3.16
C VAL A 62 -16.28 0.37 -2.81
N THR A 63 -16.72 -0.40 -3.80
CA THR A 63 -17.51 -1.63 -3.59
C THR A 63 -16.78 -2.74 -2.85
N GLU A 64 -15.44 -2.74 -2.87
CA GLU A 64 -14.59 -3.73 -2.19
C GLU A 64 -14.13 -3.30 -0.79
N VAL A 65 -14.37 -2.04 -0.40
CA VAL A 65 -14.02 -1.55 0.94
C VAL A 65 -15.05 -2.07 1.97
N PRO A 66 -14.64 -2.78 3.04
CA PRO A 66 -15.56 -3.38 4.01
C PRO A 66 -16.18 -2.37 5.00
N GLN A 67 -16.19 -1.09 4.64
CA GLN A 67 -16.67 0.03 5.44
C GLN A 67 -17.52 0.94 4.56
N SER A 68 -18.47 1.65 5.17
CA SER A 68 -19.26 2.64 4.46
C SER A 68 -18.37 3.84 4.07
N VAL A 69 -18.16 4.03 2.77
CA VAL A 69 -17.41 5.15 2.21
C VAL A 69 -18.31 5.93 1.27
N SER A 70 -18.17 7.25 1.29
CA SER A 70 -18.82 8.16 0.35
C SER A 70 -17.76 9.03 -0.32
N VAL A 71 -17.85 9.18 -1.64
CA VAL A 71 -16.89 9.94 -2.44
C VAL A 71 -17.64 11.08 -3.12
N ILE A 72 -17.17 12.31 -2.89
CA ILE A 72 -17.72 13.52 -3.51
C ILE A 72 -16.78 13.94 -4.63
N SER A 73 -17.26 13.95 -5.87
CA SER A 73 -16.44 14.30 -7.03
C SER A 73 -16.20 15.82 -7.12
N ALA A 74 -15.08 16.21 -7.74
CA ALA A 74 -14.80 17.62 -8.02
C ALA A 74 -15.90 18.27 -8.90
N ALA A 75 -16.53 17.50 -9.77
CA ALA A 75 -17.66 17.96 -10.58
C ALA A 75 -18.89 18.27 -9.71
N ALA A 76 -19.18 17.45 -8.70
CA ALA A 76 -20.28 17.69 -7.76
C ALA A 76 -20.04 18.96 -6.92
N LEU A 77 -18.81 19.16 -6.42
CA LEU A 77 -18.45 20.38 -5.68
C LEU A 77 -18.64 21.64 -6.53
N LYS A 78 -18.21 21.59 -7.80
CA LYS A 78 -18.37 22.70 -8.74
C LYS A 78 -19.84 22.97 -9.06
N ALA A 79 -20.63 21.92 -9.28
CA ALA A 79 -22.06 22.05 -9.56
C ALA A 79 -22.85 22.62 -8.37
N GLY A 80 -22.46 22.26 -7.14
CA GLY A 80 -23.06 22.80 -5.91
C GLY A 80 -22.60 24.21 -5.54
N ASN A 81 -21.66 24.82 -6.31
CA ASN A 81 -21.03 26.10 -5.98
C ASN A 81 -20.53 26.16 -4.53
N VAL A 82 -19.95 25.05 -4.07
CA VAL A 82 -19.54 24.90 -2.67
C VAL A 82 -18.26 25.69 -2.43
N SER A 83 -18.28 26.55 -1.41
CA SER A 83 -17.14 27.40 -1.03
C SER A 83 -16.45 26.97 0.26
N LYS A 84 -17.01 25.99 0.99
CA LYS A 84 -16.51 25.54 2.30
C LYS A 84 -16.57 24.02 2.44
N LEU A 85 -15.64 23.44 3.19
CA LEU A 85 -15.50 21.99 3.34
C LEU A 85 -16.69 21.35 4.06
N ASP A 86 -17.13 21.90 5.19
CA ASP A 86 -18.26 21.32 5.93
C ASP A 86 -19.58 21.41 5.15
N GLY A 87 -19.81 22.52 4.43
CA GLY A 87 -20.95 22.64 3.51
C GLY A 87 -20.89 21.69 2.30
N ALA A 88 -19.69 21.22 1.92
CA ALA A 88 -19.55 20.17 0.90
C ALA A 88 -20.22 18.86 1.30
N LEU A 89 -20.39 18.62 2.60
CA LEU A 89 -20.86 17.35 3.14
C LEU A 89 -22.38 17.29 3.30
N ASP A 90 -23.11 18.38 3.08
CA ASP A 90 -24.56 18.48 3.34
C ASP A 90 -25.41 17.47 2.54
N TYR A 91 -24.91 17.03 1.39
CA TYR A 91 -25.56 16.01 0.55
C TYR A 91 -25.05 14.58 0.81
N THR A 92 -24.25 14.38 1.85
CA THR A 92 -23.72 13.05 2.23
C THR A 92 -24.57 12.42 3.33
N ALA A 93 -25.07 11.22 3.08
CA ALA A 93 -25.90 10.51 4.05
C ALA A 93 -25.16 10.24 5.37
N GLY A 94 -25.82 10.53 6.50
CA GLY A 94 -25.27 10.30 7.84
C GLY A 94 -24.18 11.28 8.26
N VAL A 95 -23.96 12.35 7.48
CA VAL A 95 -23.08 13.47 7.83
C VAL A 95 -23.93 14.72 8.00
N VAL A 96 -23.63 15.51 9.03
CA VAL A 96 -24.19 16.85 9.22
C VAL A 96 -23.03 17.83 9.16
N GLY A 97 -22.98 18.59 8.06
CA GLY A 97 -22.13 19.76 7.93
C GLY A 97 -22.76 20.95 8.64
N GLN A 98 -21.92 21.88 9.10
CA GLN A 98 -22.37 23.18 9.63
C GLN A 98 -23.51 23.09 10.67
N PRO A 99 -23.42 22.22 11.70
CA PRO A 99 -24.49 22.05 12.70
C PRO A 99 -24.84 23.34 13.45
N TYR A 100 -23.94 24.33 13.45
CA TYR A 100 -24.13 25.64 14.07
C TYR A 100 -24.34 26.77 13.04
N GLY A 101 -24.54 26.43 11.77
CA GLY A 101 -24.65 27.37 10.66
C GLY A 101 -23.32 27.74 10.02
N TYR A 102 -23.32 28.82 9.24
CA TYR A 102 -22.13 29.31 8.57
C TYR A 102 -21.18 29.98 9.56
N ASP A 103 -20.01 29.37 9.72
CA ASP A 103 -18.84 29.86 10.44
C ASP A 103 -17.69 29.95 9.43
N SER A 104 -17.00 31.10 9.35
CA SER A 104 -15.91 31.30 8.40
C SER A 104 -14.56 30.79 8.89
N ASP A 105 -14.42 30.50 10.18
CA ASP A 105 -13.14 30.16 10.81
C ASP A 105 -12.98 28.66 11.03
N THR A 106 -14.05 27.93 11.35
CA THR A 106 -13.95 26.50 11.70
C THR A 106 -14.86 25.62 10.86
N ASN A 107 -14.39 24.43 10.48
CA ASN A 107 -15.23 23.41 9.84
C ASN A 107 -15.85 22.48 10.88
N TRP A 108 -17.17 22.53 11.01
CA TRP A 108 -17.91 21.74 11.99
C TRP A 108 -18.52 20.52 11.31
N ILE A 109 -18.11 19.32 11.73
CA ILE A 109 -18.53 18.07 11.09
C ILE A 109 -19.02 17.09 12.15
N MET A 110 -20.23 16.57 11.95
CA MET A 110 -20.75 15.44 12.72
C MET A 110 -20.98 14.24 11.81
N ILE A 111 -20.44 13.09 12.20
CA ILE A 111 -20.63 11.82 11.47
C ILE A 111 -21.41 10.88 12.36
N ARG A 112 -22.57 10.42 11.89
CA ARG A 112 -23.47 9.50 12.63
C ARG A 112 -23.83 10.00 14.04
N GLY A 113 -23.99 11.31 14.19
CA GLY A 113 -24.35 11.96 15.46
C GLY A 113 -23.18 12.24 16.41
N PHE A 114 -21.95 11.89 16.04
CA PHE A 114 -20.76 12.16 16.86
C PHE A 114 -19.93 13.29 16.26
N ALA A 115 -19.34 14.12 17.12
CA ALA A 115 -18.39 15.13 16.69
C ALA A 115 -17.18 14.47 16.02
N ALA A 116 -16.93 14.84 14.76
CA ALA A 116 -15.85 14.31 13.93
C ALA A 116 -14.88 15.42 13.46
N THR A 117 -15.03 16.63 14.00
CA THR A 117 -14.10 17.75 13.80
C THR A 117 -12.70 17.35 14.27
N ALA A 118 -11.72 17.48 13.39
CA ALA A 118 -10.33 17.18 13.69
C ALA A 118 -9.59 18.43 14.16
N THR A 119 -8.57 18.28 15.01
CA THR A 119 -7.66 19.38 15.32
C THR A 119 -7.02 19.90 14.04
N GLY A 120 -7.20 21.19 13.74
CA GLY A 120 -6.66 21.79 12.52
C GLY A 120 -7.67 22.00 11.39
N SER A 121 -8.95 21.69 11.60
CA SER A 121 -9.99 21.90 10.58
C SER A 121 -10.57 23.32 10.64
N PHE A 122 -9.90 24.25 9.97
CA PHE A 122 -10.28 25.66 9.77
C PHE A 122 -10.33 25.98 8.27
#